data_AF-A0A1Q6V207-F1
#
_entry.id   AF-A0A1Q6V207-F1
#
_cell.length_a   1.000
_cell.length_b   1.000
_cell.length_c   1.000
_cell.angle_alpha   90.00
_cell.angle_beta   90.00
_cell.angle_gamma   90.00
#
_symmetry.space_group_name_H-M   'P 1'
#
loop_
_entity.id
_entity.type
_entity.pdbx_description
1 polymer ?
#
loop_
_entity_poly.entity_id
_entity_poly.type
_entity_poly.pdbx_seq_one_letter_code
_entity_poly.pdbx_strand_id
1 'polypeptide(L)'
;MRKVIFKIDDQEYFRKELEKENVPNDIKEEILNSIKGFKSIYTLYGNEKQVDRYELTDYSGNKINLSDLNGYEKGVVLNDCYAYFVGGKYHSNAEQPCGVVEILEEEI
;
A
#
# COMPACT_ATOMS: atom_id res chain seq x y z
N MET A 1 -8.61 -17.80 10.76
CA MET A 1 -8.96 -16.64 9.92
C MET A 1 -7.74 -15.74 9.82
N ARG A 2 -7.29 -15.40 8.62
CA ARG A 2 -6.13 -14.53 8.40
C ARG A 2 -6.54 -13.07 8.53
N LYS A 3 -5.72 -12.28 9.20
CA LYS A 3 -5.77 -10.81 9.19
C LYS A 3 -4.41 -10.29 8.76
N VAL A 4 -4.41 -9.43 7.75
CA VAL A 4 -3.20 -8.78 7.23
C VAL A 4 -3.39 -7.28 7.29
N ILE A 5 -2.49 -6.60 7.99
CA ILE A 5 -2.46 -5.14 8.16
C ILE A 5 -1.34 -4.61 7.28
N PHE A 6 -1.68 -3.72 6.36
CA PHE A 6 -0.76 -3.01 5.50
C PHE A 6 -0.65 -1.57 5.98
N LYS A 7 0.56 -1.14 6.37
CA LYS A 7 0.84 0.29 6.57
C LYS A 7 1.34 0.86 5.24
N ILE A 8 0.59 1.81 4.72
CA ILE A 8 0.83 2.46 3.44
C ILE A 8 1.38 3.86 3.71
N ASP A 9 2.54 4.13 3.15
CA ASP A 9 3.16 5.45 3.05
C ASP A 9 3.89 5.48 1.70
N ASP A 10 3.17 5.85 0.65
CA ASP A 10 3.66 5.73 -0.72
C ASP A 10 4.87 6.63 -1.00
N GLN A 11 4.94 7.80 -0.37
CA GLN A 11 6.10 8.68 -0.47
C GLN A 11 7.33 8.05 0.18
N GLU A 12 7.20 7.43 1.36
CA GLU A 12 8.32 6.71 1.96
C GLU A 12 8.73 5.49 1.12
N TYR A 13 7.77 4.75 0.57
CA TYR A 13 8.02 3.66 -0.36
C TYR A 13 8.83 4.14 -1.58
N PHE A 14 8.36 5.17 -2.29
CA PHE A 14 9.06 5.68 -3.47
C PHE A 14 10.40 6.32 -3.13
N ARG A 15 10.55 6.94 -1.96
CA ARG A 15 11.85 7.43 -1.49
C ARG A 15 12.87 6.28 -1.44
N LYS A 16 12.49 5.13 -0.86
CA LYS A 16 13.34 3.93 -0.79
C LYS A 16 13.63 3.34 -2.17
N GLU A 17 12.66 3.30 -3.08
CA GLU A 17 12.88 2.79 -4.44
C GLU A 17 13.84 3.70 -5.23
N LEU A 18 13.67 5.02 -5.15
CA LEU A 18 14.57 5.98 -5.81
C LEU A 18 15.98 5.96 -5.20
N GLU A 19 16.11 5.66 -3.90
CA GLU A 19 17.40 5.42 -3.24
C GLU A 19 18.12 4.20 -3.79
N LYS A 20 17.42 3.09 -4.02
CA LYS A 20 17.99 1.88 -4.63
C LYS A 20 18.52 2.15 -6.04
N GLU A 21 17.84 3.01 -6.79
CA GLU A 21 18.22 3.46 -8.13
C GLU A 21 19.32 4.55 -8.12
N ASN A 22 19.85 4.92 -6.95
CA ASN A 22 20.86 5.97 -6.78
C ASN A 22 20.46 7.34 -7.37
N VAL A 23 19.17 7.67 -7.35
CA VAL A 23 18.68 8.96 -7.84
C VAL A 23 19.18 10.10 -6.93
N PRO A 24 19.74 11.19 -7.49
CA PRO A 24 20.16 12.36 -6.72
C PRO A 24 19.06 12.93 -5.84
N ASN A 25 19.43 13.40 -4.64
CA ASN A 25 18.46 13.83 -3.62
C ASN A 25 17.58 15.00 -4.06
N ASP A 26 18.13 15.95 -4.80
CA ASP A 26 17.40 17.09 -5.37
C ASP A 26 16.29 16.64 -6.34
N ILE A 27 16.62 15.72 -7.26
CA ILE A 27 15.66 15.12 -8.19
C ILE A 27 14.63 14.28 -7.44
N LYS A 28 15.06 13.53 -6.43
CA LYS A 28 14.21 12.68 -5.60
C LYS A 28 13.13 13.51 -4.90
N GLU A 29 13.52 14.61 -4.28
CA GLU A 29 12.60 15.52 -3.60
C GLU A 29 11.68 16.25 -4.59
N GLU A 30 12.16 16.62 -5.79
CA GLU A 30 11.31 17.18 -6.85
C GLU A 30 10.20 16.20 -7.26
N ILE A 31 10.56 14.94 -7.51
CA ILE A 31 9.60 13.88 -7.86
C ILE A 31 8.59 13.68 -6.72
N LEU A 32 9.07 13.49 -5.48
CA LEU A 32 8.19 13.21 -4.34
C LEU A 32 7.25 14.38 -4.03
N ASN A 33 7.70 15.64 -4.18
CA ASN A 33 6.86 16.81 -3.96
C ASN A 33 5.84 17.05 -5.10
N SER A 34 6.08 16.49 -6.28
CA SER A 34 5.15 16.58 -7.41
C SER A 34 3.93 15.66 -7.28
N ILE A 35 3.98 14.66 -6.39
CA ILE A 35 2.92 13.68 -6.19
C ILE A 35 2.22 13.89 -4.85
N LYS A 36 0.87 13.83 -4.86
CA LYS A 36 0.09 13.78 -3.62
C LYS A 36 0.32 12.41 -2.98
N GLY A 37 0.88 12.40 -1.78
CA GLY A 37 1.07 11.16 -1.04
C GLY A 37 -0.25 10.53 -0.57
N PHE A 38 -0.25 9.21 -0.49
CA PHE A 38 -1.29 8.39 0.08
C PHE A 38 -0.73 7.64 1.30
N LYS A 39 -1.26 8.00 2.48
CA LYS A 39 -0.86 7.44 3.77
C LYS A 39 -2.07 6.87 4.49
N SER A 40 -2.10 5.56 4.68
CA SER A 40 -3.26 4.85 5.25
C SER A 40 -2.88 3.52 5.91
N ILE A 41 -3.79 2.98 6.69
CA ILE A 41 -3.74 1.61 7.19
C ILE A 41 -4.87 0.86 6.51
N TYR A 42 -4.50 -0.16 5.74
CA TYR A 42 -5.45 -1.05 5.09
C TYR A 42 -5.37 -2.42 5.73
N THR A 43 -6.48 -2.91 6.28
CA THR A 43 -6.54 -4.23 6.92
C THR A 43 -7.46 -5.12 6.13
N LEU A 44 -6.98 -6.30 5.77
CA LEU A 44 -7.75 -7.35 5.10
C LEU A 44 -7.97 -8.52 6.03
N TYR A 45 -9.18 -9.06 6.01
CA TYR A 45 -9.55 -10.25 6.76
C TYR A 45 -10.09 -11.29 5.79
N GLY A 46 -9.77 -12.56 6.03
CA GLY A 46 -10.33 -13.64 5.22
C GLY A 46 -9.71 -14.99 5.53
N ASN A 47 -9.91 -15.96 4.65
CA ASN A 47 -9.35 -17.30 4.78
C ASN A 47 -8.66 -17.72 3.48
N GLU A 48 -7.56 -18.45 3.59
CA GLU A 48 -6.76 -18.90 2.45
C GLU A 48 -6.49 -17.76 1.46
N LYS A 49 -7.07 -17.82 0.26
CA LYS A 49 -6.93 -16.83 -0.83
C LYS A 49 -8.21 -16.01 -1.06
N GLN A 50 -9.09 -15.93 -0.08
CA GLN A 50 -10.34 -15.20 -0.15
C GLN A 50 -10.37 -14.10 0.90
N VAL A 51 -10.67 -12.87 0.47
CA VAL A 51 -10.92 -11.74 1.37
C VAL A 51 -12.40 -11.66 1.66
N ASP A 52 -12.75 -11.61 2.95
CA ASP A 52 -14.13 -11.55 3.43
C ASP A 52 -14.55 -10.10 3.75
N ARG A 53 -13.63 -9.32 4.32
CA ARG A 53 -13.87 -7.91 4.69
C ARG A 53 -12.58 -7.11 4.71
N TYR A 54 -12.74 -5.79 4.67
CA TYR A 54 -11.63 -4.86 4.81
C TYR A 54 -11.96 -3.70 5.76
N GLU A 55 -10.91 -3.08 6.28
CA GLU A 55 -10.94 -1.81 7.00
C GLU A 55 -9.90 -0.88 6.36
N LEU A 56 -10.26 0.39 6.14
CA LEU A 56 -9.35 1.39 5.58
C LEU A 56 -9.46 2.67 6.43
N THR A 57 -8.35 3.04 7.06
CA THR A 57 -8.25 4.22 7.91
C THR A 57 -7.01 5.04 7.59
N ASP A 58 -6.97 6.29 8.03
CA ASP A 58 -5.71 7.00 8.20
C ASP A 58 -4.92 6.46 9.41
N TYR A 59 -3.74 7.03 9.65
CA TYR A 59 -2.88 6.65 10.78
C TYR A 59 -3.42 7.11 12.14
N SER A 60 -4.43 7.97 12.16
CA SER A 60 -5.15 8.40 13.36
C SER A 60 -6.38 7.54 13.65
N GLY A 61 -6.68 6.56 12.79
CA GLY A 61 -7.82 5.65 12.91
C GLY A 61 -9.13 6.20 12.31
N ASN A 62 -9.10 7.35 11.62
CA ASN A 62 -10.29 7.86 10.94
C ASN A 62 -10.53 7.06 9.66
N LYS A 63 -11.77 6.66 9.42
CA LYS A 63 -12.14 5.91 8.23
C LYS A 63 -11.93 6.73 6.96
N ILE A 64 -11.32 6.11 5.95
CA ILE A 64 -11.23 6.67 4.59
C ILE A 64 -12.27 5.95 3.73
N ASN A 65 -13.11 6.70 3.01
CA ASN A 65 -14.06 6.07 2.09
C ASN A 65 -13.37 5.73 0.78
N LEU A 66 -13.61 4.51 0.28
CA LEU A 66 -13.10 4.11 -1.03
C LEU A 66 -13.57 5.07 -2.14
N SER A 67 -14.76 5.66 -2.06
CA SER A 67 -15.23 6.64 -3.05
C SER A 67 -14.28 7.81 -3.25
N ASP A 68 -13.59 8.22 -2.19
CA ASP A 68 -12.77 9.42 -2.14
C ASP A 68 -11.37 9.18 -2.71
N LEU A 69 -11.01 7.91 -2.91
CA LEU A 69 -9.74 7.51 -3.49
C LEU A 69 -9.72 7.67 -5.01
N ASN A 70 -8.56 8.04 -5.55
CA ASN A 70 -8.31 8.13 -6.97
C ASN A 70 -8.00 6.76 -7.60
N GLY A 71 -7.79 6.73 -8.92
CA GLY A 71 -7.54 5.49 -9.66
C GLY A 71 -6.23 4.80 -9.30
N TYR A 72 -5.17 5.55 -8.97
CA TYR A 72 -3.89 5.00 -8.54
C TYR A 72 -4.00 4.33 -7.17
N GLU A 73 -4.58 5.03 -6.20
CA GLU A 73 -4.76 4.53 -4.83
C GLU A 73 -5.57 3.22 -4.84
N LYS A 74 -6.65 3.14 -5.63
CA LYS A 74 -7.47 1.93 -5.76
C LYS A 74 -6.80 0.84 -6.60
N GLY A 75 -6.42 1.19 -7.82
CA GLY A 75 -6.06 0.23 -8.87
C GLY A 75 -4.62 -0.26 -8.78
N VAL A 76 -3.78 0.43 -8.02
CA VAL A 76 -2.39 0.04 -7.80
C VAL A 76 -2.18 -0.31 -6.33
N VAL A 77 -2.26 0.68 -5.42
CA VAL A 77 -1.86 0.48 -4.02
C VAL A 77 -2.75 -0.55 -3.32
N LEU A 78 -4.07 -0.32 -3.26
CA LEU A 78 -4.98 -1.24 -2.57
C LEU A 78 -5.11 -2.59 -3.30
N ASN A 79 -5.03 -2.59 -4.63
CA ASN A 79 -5.06 -3.82 -5.42
C ASN A 79 -3.82 -4.68 -5.16
N ASP A 80 -2.63 -4.10 -5.00
CA ASP A 80 -1.42 -4.84 -4.67
C ASP A 80 -1.49 -5.43 -3.25
N CYS A 81 -2.07 -4.71 -2.28
CA CYS A 81 -2.36 -5.28 -0.95
C CYS A 81 -3.32 -6.46 -1.05
N TYR A 82 -4.36 -6.36 -1.89
CA TYR A 82 -5.28 -7.46 -2.14
C TYR A 82 -4.55 -8.64 -2.81
N ALA A 83 -3.71 -8.37 -3.81
CA ALA A 83 -2.88 -9.36 -4.47
C ALA A 83 -1.96 -10.07 -3.48
N TYR A 84 -1.35 -9.36 -2.53
CA TYR A 84 -0.55 -9.96 -1.46
C TYR A 84 -1.36 -10.98 -0.68
N PHE A 85 -2.56 -10.59 -0.24
CA PHE A 85 -3.43 -11.46 0.55
C PHE A 85 -3.75 -12.77 -0.18
N VAL A 86 -4.08 -12.69 -1.48
CA VAL A 86 -4.51 -13.84 -2.29
C VAL A 86 -3.36 -14.59 -2.98
N GLY A 87 -2.11 -14.13 -2.84
CA GLY A 87 -0.93 -14.69 -3.50
C GLY A 87 -0.88 -14.41 -5.01
N GLY A 88 -1.30 -13.23 -5.43
CA GLY A 88 -1.28 -12.72 -6.81
C GLY A 88 0.02 -12.00 -7.17
N LYS A 89 0.00 -11.34 -8.34
CA LYS A 89 1.13 -10.51 -8.82
C LYS A 89 0.89 -9.05 -8.49
N TYR A 90 1.96 -8.34 -8.13
CA TYR A 90 1.92 -6.91 -7.87
C TYR A 90 2.09 -6.11 -9.16
N HIS A 91 1.74 -4.84 -9.09
CA HIS A 91 1.92 -3.89 -10.19
C HIS A 91 3.37 -3.95 -10.70
N SER A 92 3.53 -3.96 -12.03
CA SER A 92 4.83 -4.08 -12.70
C SER A 92 5.67 -5.32 -12.33
N ASN A 93 5.05 -6.38 -11.79
CA ASN A 93 5.73 -7.56 -11.24
C ASN A 93 6.76 -7.22 -10.15
N ALA A 94 6.49 -6.18 -9.35
CA ALA A 94 7.33 -5.84 -8.21
C ALA A 94 7.45 -7.02 -7.21
N GLU A 95 8.50 -7.01 -6.40
CA GLU A 95 8.72 -8.02 -5.35
C GLU A 95 7.86 -7.78 -4.10
N GLN A 96 7.35 -6.56 -3.92
CA GLN A 96 6.53 -6.14 -2.79
C GLN A 96 5.37 -5.25 -3.25
N PRO A 97 4.25 -5.20 -2.49
CA PRO A 97 3.11 -4.36 -2.83
C PRO A 97 3.50 -2.88 -2.95
N CYS A 98 3.02 -2.21 -4.00
CA CYS A 98 3.32 -0.80 -4.22
C CYS A 98 2.81 0.07 -3.06
N GLY A 99 3.64 1.00 -2.58
CA GLY A 99 3.27 1.99 -1.57
C GLY A 99 3.23 1.47 -0.12
N VAL A 100 3.46 0.18 0.10
CA VAL A 100 3.44 -0.44 1.44
C VAL A 100 4.82 -0.37 2.08
N VAL A 101 4.87 0.09 3.33
CA VAL A 101 6.12 0.18 4.12
C VAL A 101 6.22 -0.87 5.22
N GLU A 102 5.10 -1.47 5.62
CA GLU A 102 5.05 -2.52 6.64
C GLU A 102 3.85 -3.44 6.41
N ILE A 103 4.05 -4.74 6.61
CA ILE A 103 3.01 -5.77 6.56
C ILE A 103 3.06 -6.55 7.86
N LEU A 104 1.92 -6.66 8.54
CA LEU A 104 1.74 -7.49 9.73
C LEU A 104 0.67 -8.54 9.46
N GLU A 105 0.98 -9.81 9.71
CA GLU A 105 0.06 -10.92 9.53
C GLU A 105 -0.22 -11.62 10.86
N GLU A 106 -1.49 -11.90 11.12
CA GLU A 106 -2.00 -12.54 12.32
C GLU A 106 -2.97 -13.68 11.94
N GLU A 107 -2.83 -14.84 12.58
CA GLU A 107 -3.87 -15.86 12.60
C GLU A 107 -4.84 -15.58 13.77
N ILE A 108 -6.13 -15.55 13.45
CA ILE A 108 -7.25 -15.30 14.38
C ILE A 108 -8.17 -16.52 14.43
#